data_AF-A0A7Y4X5I6-F1
#
_entry.id   AF-A0A7Y4X5I6-F1
#
_cell.length_a   1.000
_cell.length_b   1.000
_cell.length_c   1.000
_cell.angle_alpha   90.00
_cell.angle_beta   90.00
_cell.angle_gamma   90.00
#
_symmetry.space_group_name_H-M   'P 1'
#
loop_
_entity.id
_entity.type
_entity.pdbx_description
1 polymer ?
#
loop_
_entity_poly.entity_id
_entity_poly.type
_entity_poly.pdbx_seq_one_letter_code
_entity_poly.pdbx_strand_id
1 'polypeptide(L)'
;MGAAENKKLIQDMFAELSKGNAPAFLNALADDVRFTIIGSTKYSGTCNGKQELISKVLGPLTAQLEGGLTITPDNFIADGDFVAMQARGKSTTKTGKSYNNTY
;
A
#
# COMPACT_ATOMS: atom_id res chain seq x y z
N MET A 1 12.82 -7.25 15.90
CA MET A 1 11.87 -6.22 16.36
C MET A 1 10.73 -6.93 17.07
N GLY A 2 10.18 -6.34 18.12
CA GLY A 2 8.97 -6.85 18.75
C GLY A 2 7.70 -6.35 18.06
N ALA A 3 6.55 -6.95 18.39
CA ALA A 3 5.24 -6.58 17.81
C ALA A 3 4.93 -5.07 17.91
N ALA A 4 5.31 -4.41 19.01
CA ALA A 4 5.11 -2.97 19.19
C ALA A 4 5.96 -2.11 18.22
N GLU A 5 7.21 -2.52 17.98
CA GLU A 5 8.12 -1.84 17.05
C GLU A 5 7.66 -2.03 15.60
N ASN A 6 7.25 -3.26 15.25
CA ASN A 6 6.68 -3.57 13.94
C ASN A 6 5.41 -2.76 13.68
N LYS A 7 4.51 -2.70 14.68
CA LYS A 7 3.30 -1.87 14.59
C LYS A 7 3.64 -0.40 14.33
N LYS A 8 4.60 0.15 15.06
CA LYS A 8 5.04 1.53 14.90
C LYS A 8 5.64 1.80 13.52
N LEU A 9 6.48 0.88 13.01
CA LEU A 9 7.04 0.97 11.67
C LEU A 9 5.93 1.09 10.60
N ILE A 10 4.91 0.23 10.66
CA ILE A 10 3.79 0.27 9.70
C ILE A 10 2.96 1.54 9.88
N GLN A 11 2.71 1.99 11.11
CA GLN A 11 2.00 3.25 11.38
C GLN A 11 2.73 4.45 10.77
N ASP A 12 4.04 4.58 11.01
CA ASP A 12 4.84 5.69 10.51
C ASP A 12 4.92 5.66 8.98
N MET A 13 5.09 4.47 8.38
CA MET A 13 5.12 4.28 6.93
C MET A 13 3.80 4.73 6.26
N PHE A 14 2.65 4.28 6.77
CA PHE A 14 1.37 4.65 6.18
C PHE A 14 0.96 6.09 6.50
N ALA A 15 1.37 6.66 7.63
CA ALA A 15 1.13 8.07 7.94
C ALA A 15 1.80 9.01 6.92
N GLU A 16 3.01 8.66 6.45
CA GLU A 16 3.67 9.39 5.37
C GLU A 16 2.99 9.16 4.02
N LEU A 17 2.59 7.92 3.72
CA LEU A 17 1.85 7.62 2.49
C LEU A 17 0.51 8.38 2.42
N SER A 18 -0.21 8.52 3.54
CA SER A 18 -1.45 9.30 3.63
C SER A 18 -1.26 10.78 3.27
N LYS A 19 -0.05 11.32 3.45
CA LYS A 19 0.32 12.70 3.09
C LYS A 19 0.79 12.84 1.63
N GLY A 20 0.77 11.74 0.87
CA GLY A 20 1.27 11.70 -0.51
C GLY A 20 2.79 11.45 -0.63
N ASN A 21 3.47 11.13 0.47
CA ASN A 21 4.90 10.82 0.46
C ASN A 21 5.14 9.35 0.03
N ALA A 22 4.88 9.05 -1.24
CA ALA A 22 5.12 7.74 -1.83
C ALA A 22 6.59 7.25 -1.69
N PRO A 23 7.63 8.11 -1.77
CA PRO A 23 9.00 7.68 -1.52
C PRO A 23 9.23 7.07 -0.14
N ALA A 24 8.59 7.59 0.92
CA ALA A 24 8.71 7.02 2.27
C ALA A 24 8.19 5.57 2.32
N PHE A 25 7.08 5.28 1.66
CA PHE A 25 6.55 3.92 1.54
C PHE A 25 7.52 3.00 0.78
N LEU A 26 8.03 3.43 -0.39
CA LEU A 26 8.95 2.62 -1.18
C LEU A 26 10.29 2.34 -0.48
N ASN A 27 10.80 3.31 0.28
CA ASN A 27 12.04 3.17 1.04
C ASN A 27 11.90 2.25 2.25
N ALA A 28 10.70 2.14 2.82
CA ALA A 28 10.43 1.25 3.95
C ALA A 28 10.28 -0.23 3.53
N LEU A 29 10.00 -0.51 2.26
CA LEU A 29 9.91 -1.88 1.75
C LEU A 29 11.31 -2.50 1.58
N ALA A 30 11.43 -3.78 1.92
CA ALA A 30 12.61 -4.57 1.57
C ALA A 30 12.72 -4.75 0.05
N ASP A 31 13.94 -4.88 -0.49
CA ASP A 31 14.15 -5.05 -1.93
C ASP A 31 13.61 -6.39 -2.44
N ASP A 32 13.59 -7.40 -1.58
CA ASP A 32 13.05 -8.76 -1.80
C ASP A 32 11.60 -8.93 -1.32
N VAL A 33 10.87 -7.84 -1.07
CA VAL A 33 9.49 -7.88 -0.58
C VAL A 33 8.59 -8.80 -1.43
N ARG A 34 7.85 -9.69 -0.77
CA ARG A 34 6.76 -10.44 -1.40
C ARG A 34 5.43 -9.74 -1.14
N PHE A 35 4.83 -9.18 -2.19
CA PHE A 35 3.58 -8.43 -2.09
C PHE A 35 2.45 -9.16 -2.84
N THR A 36 1.39 -9.56 -2.14
CA THR A 36 0.25 -10.28 -2.72
C THR A 36 -1.01 -9.43 -2.72
N ILE A 37 -1.61 -9.25 -3.90
CA ILE A 37 -2.91 -8.64 -4.08
C ILE A 37 -3.92 -9.75 -4.36
N ILE A 38 -4.85 -9.95 -3.44
CA ILE A 38 -5.86 -11.00 -3.54
C ILE A 38 -6.94 -10.66 -4.60
N GLY A 39 -7.81 -11.63 -4.90
CA GLY A 39 -8.91 -11.49 -5.86
C GLY A 39 -8.51 -11.84 -7.29
N SER A 40 -9.25 -11.29 -8.26
CA SER A 40 -9.16 -11.65 -9.69
C SER A 40 -9.06 -10.43 -10.61
N THR A 41 -8.53 -9.32 -10.10
CA THR A 41 -8.35 -8.11 -10.90
C THR A 41 -7.07 -8.19 -11.73
N LYS A 42 -6.87 -7.26 -12.67
CA LYS A 42 -5.61 -7.15 -13.42
C LYS A 42 -4.37 -6.89 -12.56
N TYR A 43 -4.55 -6.48 -11.29
CA TYR A 43 -3.46 -6.29 -10.33
C TYR A 43 -3.30 -7.46 -9.36
N SER A 44 -4.22 -8.44 -9.39
CA SER A 44 -4.17 -9.58 -8.47
C SER A 44 -3.00 -10.51 -8.82
N GLY A 45 -2.41 -11.12 -7.80
CA GLY A 45 -1.21 -11.94 -7.92
C GLY A 45 -0.14 -11.57 -6.88
N THR A 46 1.03 -12.21 -6.99
CA THR A 46 2.16 -11.98 -6.09
C THR A 46 3.34 -11.39 -6.86
N CYS A 47 3.84 -10.25 -6.40
CA CYS A 47 5.10 -9.66 -6.85
C CYS A 47 6.24 -10.14 -5.95
N ASN A 48 7.38 -10.51 -6.55
CA ASN A 48 8.58 -10.93 -5.86
C ASN A 48 9.66 -9.86 -6.05
N GLY A 49 9.74 -8.96 -5.09
CA GLY A 49 10.68 -7.85 -5.06
C GLY A 49 10.05 -6.51 -5.40
N LYS A 50 10.72 -5.46 -4.92
CA LYS A 50 10.27 -4.06 -5.01
C LYS A 50 10.11 -3.60 -6.46
N GLN A 51 11.00 -4.00 -7.36
CA GLN A 51 10.94 -3.64 -8.78
C GLN A 51 9.73 -4.23 -9.50
N GLU A 52 9.36 -5.47 -9.18
CA GLU A 52 8.17 -6.11 -9.75
C GLU A 52 6.90 -5.41 -9.24
N LEU A 53 6.84 -5.08 -7.95
CA LEU A 53 5.74 -4.33 -7.36
C LEU A 53 5.56 -2.95 -8.04
N ILE A 54 6.64 -2.22 -8.26
CA ILE A 54 6.60 -0.91 -8.93
C ILE A 54 6.10 -1.04 -10.37
N SER A 55 6.70 -1.94 -11.15
CA SER A 55 6.43 -2.05 -12.59
C SER A 55 5.06 -2.66 -12.91
N LYS A 56 4.61 -3.67 -12.14
CA LYS A 56 3.35 -4.37 -12.40
C LYS A 56 2.14 -3.73 -11.72
N VAL A 57 2.33 -3.07 -10.57
CA VAL A 57 1.22 -2.56 -9.76
C VAL A 57 1.26 -1.04 -9.65
N LEU A 58 2.25 -0.49 -8.94
CA LEU A 58 2.19 0.92 -8.51
C LEU A 58 2.24 1.90 -9.69
N GLY A 59 3.11 1.66 -10.67
CA GLY A 59 3.21 2.48 -11.88
C GLY A 59 1.92 2.46 -12.70
N PRO A 60 1.44 1.27 -13.15
CA PRO A 60 0.21 1.18 -13.92
C PRO A 60 -1.05 1.64 -13.16
N LEU A 61 -1.10 1.50 -11.84
CA LEU A 61 -2.19 2.02 -11.01
C LEU A 61 -2.17 3.55 -10.97
N THR A 62 -1.05 4.15 -10.55
CA THR A 62 -0.95 5.62 -10.43
C THR A 62 -1.14 6.32 -11.78
N ALA A 63 -0.70 5.71 -12.88
CA ALA A 63 -0.95 6.22 -14.24
C ALA A 63 -2.43 6.33 -14.61
N GLN A 64 -3.32 5.60 -13.94
CA GLN A 64 -4.77 5.61 -14.18
C GLN A 64 -5.55 6.53 -13.22
N LEU A 65 -4.90 7.00 -12.16
CA LEU A 65 -5.52 7.82 -11.13
C LEU A 65 -5.21 9.30 -11.36
N GLU A 66 -6.20 10.12 -11.05
CA GLU A 66 -6.11 11.57 -10.99
C GLU A 66 -5.61 11.95 -9.59
N GLY A 67 -4.44 12.59 -9.50
CA GLY A 67 -3.86 13.01 -8.22
C GLY A 67 -3.32 11.89 -7.33
N GLY A 68 -3.35 10.62 -7.77
CA GLY A 68 -2.82 9.48 -7.05
C GLY A 68 -3.83 8.80 -6.12
N LEU A 69 -3.34 7.96 -5.20
CA LEU A 69 -4.17 7.20 -4.25
C LEU A 69 -3.83 7.62 -2.82
N THR A 70 -4.83 8.10 -2.09
CA THR A 70 -4.70 8.35 -0.64
C THR A 70 -5.17 7.11 0.11
N ILE A 71 -4.30 6.55 0.96
CA ILE A 71 -4.64 5.48 1.90
C ILE A 71 -4.74 6.09 3.30
N THR A 72 -5.86 5.88 3.98
CA THR A 72 -6.09 6.33 5.36
C THR A 72 -6.20 5.11 6.27
N PRO A 73 -5.23 4.87 7.16
CA PRO A 73 -5.33 3.80 8.16
C PRO A 73 -6.40 4.09 9.20
N ASP A 74 -7.16 3.06 9.57
CA ASP A 74 -8.21 3.14 10.57
C ASP A 74 -7.83 2.35 11.84
N ASN A 75 -7.34 1.12 11.70
CA ASN A 75 -7.02 0.23 12.83
C ASN A 75 -5.72 -0.56 12.59
N PHE A 76 -5.06 -0.96 13.69
CA PHE A 76 -3.84 -1.76 13.67
C PHE A 76 -3.81 -2.79 14.80
N ILE A 77 -3.56 -4.05 14.46
CA ILE A 77 -3.23 -5.12 15.41
C ILE A 77 -1.86 -5.71 15.07
N ALA A 78 -1.11 -6.12 16.08
CA ALA A 78 0.20 -6.73 15.90
C ALA A 78 0.39 -7.90 16.86
N ASP A 79 0.98 -8.97 16.35
CA ASP A 79 1.32 -10.18 17.10
C ASP A 79 2.59 -10.81 16.51
N GLY A 80 3.60 -11.02 17.35
CA GLY A 80 4.95 -11.39 16.93
C GLY A 80 5.50 -10.49 15.82
N ASP A 81 5.78 -11.08 14.66
CA ASP A 81 6.31 -10.40 13.48
C ASP A 81 5.22 -9.87 12.53
N PHE A 82 3.94 -10.12 12.83
CA PHE A 82 2.83 -9.78 11.95
C PHE A 82 2.13 -8.50 12.40
N VAL A 83 1.78 -7.67 11.41
CA VAL A 83 0.93 -6.49 11.60
C VAL A 83 -0.22 -6.58 10.60
N ALA A 84 -1.45 -6.48 11.09
CA ALA A 84 -2.62 -6.30 10.23
C ALA A 84 -3.15 -4.88 10.42
N MET A 85 -3.51 -4.25 9.30
CA MET A 85 -4.03 -2.89 9.25
C MET A 85 -5.34 -2.89 8.48
N GLN A 86 -6.35 -2.22 9.02
CA GLN A 86 -7.54 -1.83 8.27
C GLN A 86 -7.35 -0.41 7.75
N ALA A 87 -7.73 -0.15 6.50
CA ALA A 87 -7.58 1.17 5.89
C ALA A 87 -8.63 1.45 4.81
N ARG A 88 -8.77 2.72 4.44
CA ARG A 88 -9.59 3.17 3.31
C ARG A 88 -8.73 3.83 2.25
N GLY A 89 -8.89 3.39 1.01
CA GLY A 89 -8.34 4.04 -0.17
C GLY A 89 -9.35 5.00 -0.78
N LYS A 90 -8.91 6.21 -1.15
CA LYS A 90 -9.71 7.18 -1.89
C LYS A 90 -8.93 7.69 -3.10
N SER A 91 -9.56 7.65 -4.26
CA SER A 91 -9.02 8.21 -5.49
C SER A 91 -10.13 8.43 -6.54
N THR A 92 -9.77 9.11 -7.62
CA THR A 92 -10.58 9.28 -8.83
C THR A 92 -9.74 8.80 -10.00
N THR A 93 -10.32 8.06 -10.94
CA THR A 93 -9.62 7.67 -12.18
C THR A 93 -9.53 8.88 -13.11
N LYS A 94 -8.58 8.87 -14.04
CA LYS A 94 -8.50 9.89 -15.12
C LYS A 94 -9.73 9.95 -16.03
N THR A 95 -10.63 8.97 -15.93
CA THR A 95 -11.93 8.94 -16.61
C THR A 95 -13.06 9.50 -15.75
N GLY A 96 -12.76 10.08 -14.59
CA GLY A 96 -13.73 10.70 -13.67
C GLY A 96 -14.49 9.71 -12.78
N LYS A 97 -14.15 8.41 -12.79
CA LYS A 97 -14.83 7.41 -11.95
C LYS A 97 -14.18 7.36 -10.58
N SER A 98 -14.98 7.19 -9.52
CA SER A 98 -14.43 6.99 -8.19
C SER A 98 -13.71 5.64 -8.09
N TYR A 99 -12.54 5.64 -7.45
CA TYR A 99 -11.73 4.47 -7.12
C TYR A 99 -11.51 4.43 -5.60
N ASN A 100 -12.54 4.03 -4.87
CA ASN A 100 -12.51 3.93 -3.41
C ASN A 100 -12.54 2.46 -2.98
N ASN A 101 -11.68 2.08 -2.05
CA ASN A 101 -11.57 0.72 -1.55
C ASN A 101 -11.52 0.72 -0.02
N THR A 102 -11.94 -0.39 0.59
CA THR A 102 -11.66 -0.69 2.01
C THR A 102 -10.75 -1.91 2.03
N TYR A 103 -9.67 -1.81 2.80
CA TYR A 103 -8.64 -2.81 2.97
C TYR A 103 -8.60 -3.29 4.41
#